data_AF-A0A2W6AYH4-F1
#
_entry.id   AF-A0A2W6AYH4-F1
#
_cell.length_a   1.000
_cell.length_b   1.000
_cell.length_c   1.000
_cell.angle_alpha   90.00
_cell.angle_beta   90.00
_cell.angle_gamma   90.00
#
_symmetry.space_group_name_H-M   'P 1'
#
loop_
_entity.id
_entity.type
_entity.pdbx_description
1 polymer ?
#
loop_
_entity_poly.entity_id
_entity_poly.type
_entity_poly.pdbx_seq_one_letter_code
_entity_poly.pdbx_strand_id
1 'polypeptide(L)'
;MIQARESLRPLYRVMLTLGVVALVILGLGLATIFRFAPPGQATGLKARIVGVNPYDPAQHRITGGPSSHFSRDQPFAARVDWSGLPPDVVAGARWYNALDEPVGGVGPAPARTLAADSALVPVMTPAGLHGNLAGQYTLAVLRYSHGQPVELLGRAVVLVERGG
;
A
#
# COMPACT_ATOMS: atom_id res chain seq x y z
N MET A 1 -12.91 -4.15 -65.04
CA MET A 1 -13.13 -3.96 -63.57
C MET A 1 -12.34 -4.99 -62.76
N ILE A 2 -11.01 -5.10 -62.97
CA ILE A 2 -10.15 -6.00 -62.19
C ILE A 2 -8.76 -5.34 -62.14
N GLN A 3 -8.57 -4.37 -61.25
CA GLN A 3 -7.23 -3.80 -60.99
C GLN A 3 -7.12 -3.11 -59.62
N ALA A 4 -8.23 -2.65 -59.05
CA ALA A 4 -8.24 -2.08 -57.69
C ALA A 4 -8.07 -3.14 -56.56
N ARG A 5 -8.42 -4.41 -56.82
CA ARG A 5 -8.39 -5.47 -55.79
C ARG A 5 -6.98 -5.99 -55.45
N GLU A 6 -6.02 -5.90 -56.37
CA GLU A 6 -4.66 -6.38 -56.16
C GLU A 6 -3.76 -5.38 -55.42
N SER A 7 -4.02 -4.08 -55.57
CA SER A 7 -3.25 -3.00 -54.94
C SER A 7 -3.48 -2.90 -53.41
N LEU A 8 -4.61 -3.40 -52.91
CA LEU A 8 -4.97 -3.36 -51.48
C LEU A 8 -4.41 -4.55 -50.67
N ARG A 9 -3.99 -5.64 -51.31
CA ARG A 9 -3.42 -6.82 -50.61
C ARG A 9 -2.18 -6.51 -49.77
N PRO A 10 -1.17 -5.76 -50.25
CA PRO A 10 -0.01 -5.42 -49.43
C PRO A 10 -0.40 -4.54 -48.24
N LEU A 11 -1.29 -3.56 -48.46
CA LEU A 11 -1.79 -2.68 -47.40
C LEU A 11 -2.57 -3.47 -46.33
N TYR A 12 -3.45 -4.38 -46.76
CA TYR A 12 -4.20 -5.27 -45.87
C TYR A 12 -3.28 -6.17 -45.04
N ARG A 13 -2.23 -6.74 -45.65
CA ARG A 13 -1.24 -7.55 -44.93
C ARG A 13 -0.48 -6.74 -43.90
N VAL A 14 -0.04 -5.53 -44.23
CA VAL A 14 0.64 -4.65 -43.27
C VAL A 14 -0.28 -4.31 -42.10
N MET A 15 -1.53 -3.92 -42.39
CA MET A 15 -2.51 -3.61 -41.35
C MET A 15 -2.78 -4.82 -40.44
N LEU A 16 -2.89 -6.01 -41.03
CA LEU A 16 -3.11 -7.26 -40.29
C LEU A 16 -1.90 -7.62 -39.41
N THR A 17 -0.68 -7.50 -39.94
CA THR A 17 0.55 -7.74 -39.17
C THR A 17 0.67 -6.76 -38.00
N LEU A 18 0.41 -5.47 -38.23
CA LEU A 18 0.40 -4.46 -37.16
C LEU A 18 -0.66 -4.76 -36.10
N GLY A 19 -1.86 -5.20 -36.52
CA GLY A 19 -2.92 -5.62 -35.61
C GLY A 19 -2.50 -6.82 -34.75
N VAL A 20 -1.86 -7.82 -35.35
CA VAL A 20 -1.33 -9.00 -34.62
C VAL A 20 -0.24 -8.58 -33.64
N VAL A 21 0.70 -7.73 -34.06
CA VAL A 21 1.77 -7.23 -33.19
C VAL A 21 1.19 -6.44 -32.01
N ALA A 22 0.21 -5.58 -32.25
CA ALA A 22 -0.47 -4.83 -31.20
C ALA A 22 -1.17 -5.76 -30.19
N LEU A 23 -1.84 -6.82 -30.66
CA LEU A 23 -2.46 -7.83 -29.79
C LEU A 23 -1.42 -8.59 -28.96
N VAL A 24 -0.28 -8.93 -29.55
CA VAL A 24 0.82 -9.59 -28.84
C VAL A 24 1.37 -8.69 -27.74
N ILE A 25 1.65 -7.41 -28.03
CA ILE A 25 2.11 -6.43 -27.05
C ILE A 25 1.07 -6.25 -25.94
N LEU A 26 -0.20 -6.14 -26.29
CA LEU A 26 -1.30 -6.02 -25.32
C LEU A 26 -1.38 -7.25 -24.41
N GLY A 27 -1.30 -8.46 -24.98
CA GLY A 27 -1.33 -9.71 -24.22
C GLY A 27 -0.12 -9.84 -23.28
N LEU A 28 1.07 -9.49 -23.75
CA LEU A 28 2.29 -9.44 -22.92
C LEU A 28 2.16 -8.41 -21.79
N GLY A 29 1.64 -7.22 -22.08
CA GLY A 29 1.37 -6.20 -21.09
C GLY A 29 0.40 -6.67 -20.00
N LEU A 30 -0.70 -7.31 -20.41
CA LEU A 30 -1.70 -7.85 -19.48
C LEU A 30 -1.14 -8.99 -18.62
N ALA A 31 -0.39 -9.91 -19.21
CA ALA A 31 0.29 -10.97 -18.46
C ALA A 31 1.29 -10.41 -17.44
N THR A 32 1.98 -9.33 -17.79
CA THR A 32 2.90 -8.62 -16.90
C THR A 32 2.15 -8.00 -15.73
N ILE A 33 0.99 -7.39 -15.96
CA ILE A 33 0.12 -6.86 -14.89
C ILE A 33 -0.25 -7.97 -13.90
N PHE A 34 -0.74 -9.11 -14.36
CA PHE A 34 -1.13 -10.19 -13.45
C PHE A 34 0.04 -10.79 -12.66
N ARG A 35 1.26 -10.74 -13.21
CA ARG A 35 2.45 -11.21 -12.51
C ARG A 35 2.88 -10.28 -11.37
N PHE A 36 2.67 -8.98 -11.49
CA PHE A 36 3.17 -7.97 -10.54
C PHE A 36 2.08 -7.30 -9.69
N ALA A 37 0.84 -7.32 -10.15
CA ALA A 37 -0.34 -6.83 -9.47
C ALA A 37 -1.38 -7.97 -9.42
N PRO A 38 -1.17 -8.99 -8.57
CA PRO A 38 -2.14 -10.06 -8.42
C PRO A 38 -3.52 -9.48 -8.07
N PRO A 39 -4.61 -10.11 -8.53
CA PRO A 39 -5.95 -9.62 -8.24
C PRO A 39 -6.17 -9.56 -6.73
N GLY A 40 -6.83 -8.48 -6.29
CA GLY A 40 -7.22 -8.32 -4.90
C GLY A 40 -8.05 -9.50 -4.43
N GLN A 41 -7.73 -10.02 -3.25
CA GLN A 41 -8.49 -11.07 -2.59
C GLN A 41 -9.40 -10.41 -1.54
N ALA A 42 -10.60 -10.98 -1.36
CA ALA A 42 -11.54 -10.57 -0.32
C ALA A 42 -11.84 -11.78 0.56
N THR A 43 -11.01 -12.01 1.57
CA THR A 43 -11.23 -13.04 2.59
C THR A 43 -12.20 -12.57 3.66
N GLY A 44 -12.47 -11.26 3.73
CA GLY A 44 -13.35 -10.66 4.74
C GLY A 44 -12.69 -10.49 6.11
N LEU A 45 -11.40 -10.83 6.22
CA LEU A 45 -10.60 -10.57 7.40
C LEU A 45 -10.50 -9.05 7.65
N LYS A 46 -10.59 -8.65 8.91
CA LYS A 46 -10.45 -7.27 9.32
C LYS A 46 -9.46 -7.16 10.47
N ALA A 47 -8.50 -6.25 10.34
CA ALA A 47 -7.60 -5.89 11.42
C ALA A 47 -8.21 -4.74 12.22
N ARG A 48 -8.17 -4.83 13.55
CA ARG A 48 -8.68 -3.77 14.42
C ARG A 48 -7.58 -2.75 14.68
N ILE A 49 -7.77 -1.53 14.20
CA ILE A 49 -6.91 -0.39 14.55
C ILE A 49 -7.51 0.22 15.82
N VAL A 50 -6.78 0.11 16.93
CA VAL A 50 -7.25 0.57 18.25
C VAL A 50 -7.26 2.11 18.32
N GLY A 51 -6.28 2.74 17.68
CA GLY A 51 -6.15 4.19 17.62
C GLY A 51 -4.79 4.60 17.08
N VAL A 52 -4.61 5.89 16.85
CA VAL A 52 -3.31 6.50 16.53
C VAL A 52 -2.97 7.43 17.68
N ASN A 53 -1.79 7.30 18.24
CA ASN A 53 -1.42 7.97 19.48
C ASN A 53 -0.08 8.69 19.33
N PRO A 54 0.17 9.75 20.12
CA PRO A 54 1.50 10.30 20.30
C PRO A 54 2.48 9.22 20.73
N TYR A 55 3.68 9.24 20.15
CA TYR A 55 4.68 8.20 20.29
C TYR A 55 6.02 8.81 20.68
N ASP A 56 6.70 8.18 21.64
CA ASP A 56 8.09 8.49 21.97
C ASP A 56 9.00 7.47 21.25
N PRO A 57 9.76 7.90 20.22
CA PRO A 57 10.67 7.03 19.49
C PRO A 57 11.88 6.58 20.31
N ALA A 58 12.27 7.30 21.36
CA ALA A 58 13.39 6.89 22.22
C ALA A 58 12.99 5.71 23.11
N GLN A 59 11.80 5.79 23.72
CA GLN A 59 11.30 4.77 24.65
C GLN A 59 10.46 3.69 23.97
N HIS A 60 10.16 3.84 22.69
CA HIS A 60 9.28 2.94 21.91
C HIS A 60 7.90 2.76 22.57
N ARG A 61 7.31 3.87 23.06
CA ARG A 61 6.06 3.85 23.83
C ARG A 61 5.10 4.94 23.41
N ILE A 62 3.82 4.70 23.68
CA ILE A 62 2.77 5.70 23.50
C ILE A 62 2.80 6.66 24.70
N THR A 63 2.74 7.97 24.43
CA THR A 63 2.80 9.03 25.45
C THR A 63 1.47 9.72 25.73
N GLY A 64 0.42 9.44 24.93
CA GLY A 64 -0.88 10.11 25.06
C GLY A 64 -2.07 9.30 24.55
N GLY A 65 -3.26 9.89 24.66
CA GLY A 65 -4.51 9.31 24.16
C GLY A 65 -4.59 9.26 22.63
N PRO A 66 -5.59 8.54 22.07
CA PRO A 66 -5.79 8.50 20.63
C PRO A 66 -6.13 9.89 20.07
N SER A 67 -5.55 10.25 18.95
CA SER A 67 -5.81 11.50 18.23
C SER A 67 -5.86 11.25 16.72
N SER A 68 -6.64 12.08 16.02
CA SER A 68 -6.64 12.17 14.56
C SER A 68 -5.87 13.38 14.03
N HIS A 69 -5.32 14.20 14.93
CA HIS A 69 -4.57 15.42 14.63
C HIS A 69 -3.21 15.39 15.32
N PHE A 70 -2.16 15.74 14.58
CA PHE A 70 -0.78 15.77 15.08
C PHE A 70 -0.03 16.99 14.54
N SER A 71 0.85 17.56 15.36
CA SER A 71 1.80 18.58 14.89
C SER A 71 2.91 17.94 14.05
N ARG A 72 3.56 18.71 13.17
CA ARG A 72 4.67 18.22 12.32
C ARG A 72 5.80 17.57 13.13
N ASP A 73 6.12 18.16 14.28
CA ASP A 73 7.23 17.72 15.12
C ASP A 73 6.81 16.70 16.19
N GLN A 74 5.54 16.29 16.19
CA GLN A 74 5.02 15.31 17.12
C GLN A 74 5.06 13.92 16.46
N PRO A 75 5.90 12.98 16.94
CA PRO A 75 5.88 11.61 16.45
C PRO A 75 4.60 10.91 16.88
N PHE A 76 4.09 10.03 16.03
CA PHE A 76 2.89 9.26 16.30
C PHE A 76 3.00 7.83 15.77
N ALA A 77 2.23 6.93 16.39
CA ALA A 77 2.17 5.53 16.03
C ALA A 77 0.74 5.02 16.09
N ALA A 78 0.37 4.15 15.15
CA ALA A 78 -0.88 3.42 15.25
C ALA A 78 -0.73 2.23 16.18
N ARG A 79 -1.77 1.92 16.96
CA ARG A 79 -1.89 0.65 17.66
C ARG A 79 -2.80 -0.27 16.86
N VAL A 80 -2.27 -1.38 16.37
CA VAL A 80 -3.01 -2.41 15.64
C VAL A 80 -3.10 -3.66 16.51
N ASP A 81 -4.31 -4.17 16.67
CA ASP A 81 -4.56 -5.44 17.34
C ASP A 81 -4.39 -6.59 16.34
N TRP A 82 -3.22 -7.23 16.40
CA TRP A 82 -2.86 -8.36 15.56
C TRP A 82 -3.50 -9.68 16.02
N SER A 83 -3.94 -9.76 17.28
CA SER A 83 -4.48 -11.00 17.88
C SER A 83 -5.83 -11.40 17.30
N GLY A 84 -6.56 -10.45 16.71
CA GLY A 84 -7.81 -10.70 16.00
C GLY A 84 -7.64 -11.34 14.62
N LEU A 85 -6.42 -11.46 14.11
CA LEU A 85 -6.13 -12.13 12.84
C LEU A 85 -5.71 -13.58 13.08
N PRO A 86 -5.99 -14.52 12.14
CA PRO A 86 -5.46 -15.87 12.24
C PRO A 86 -3.91 -15.86 12.28
N PRO A 87 -3.29 -16.70 13.13
CA PRO A 87 -1.88 -16.56 13.51
C PRO A 87 -0.89 -16.74 12.34
N ASP A 88 -1.25 -17.55 11.35
CA ASP A 88 -0.43 -17.84 10.17
C ASP A 88 -0.64 -16.86 9.02
N VAL A 89 -1.62 -15.95 9.12
CA VAL A 89 -1.84 -14.92 8.09
C VAL A 89 -0.65 -13.96 8.12
N VAL A 90 0.01 -13.82 6.96
CA VAL A 90 1.07 -12.81 6.79
C VAL A 90 0.41 -11.46 6.59
N ALA A 91 0.63 -10.56 7.54
CA ALA A 91 0.09 -9.21 7.53
C ALA A 91 1.23 -8.19 7.68
N GLY A 92 0.91 -6.94 7.43
CA GLY A 92 1.78 -5.81 7.71
C GLY A 92 0.95 -4.54 7.80
N ALA A 93 1.55 -3.48 8.32
CA ALA A 93 0.94 -2.16 8.29
C ALA A 93 1.95 -1.14 7.81
N ARG A 94 1.50 -0.21 6.96
CA ARG A 94 2.35 0.80 6.36
C ARG A 94 1.67 2.15 6.38
N TRP A 95 2.45 3.18 6.70
CA TRP A 95 2.06 4.57 6.66
C TRP A 95 2.44 5.19 5.34
N TYR A 96 1.56 6.05 4.83
CA TYR A 96 1.74 6.87 3.66
C TYR A 96 1.53 8.33 4.04
N ASN A 97 2.43 9.21 3.62
CA ASN A 97 2.32 10.65 3.85
C ASN A 97 1.36 11.30 2.83
N ALA A 98 1.25 12.63 2.87
CA ALA A 98 0.38 13.39 1.97
C ALA A 98 0.77 13.34 0.48
N LEU A 99 1.96 12.80 0.17
CA LEU A 99 2.47 12.58 -1.19
C LEU A 99 2.38 11.10 -1.60
N ASP A 100 1.66 10.28 -0.82
CA ASP A 100 1.57 8.82 -0.97
C ASP A 100 2.93 8.09 -0.85
N GLU A 101 3.92 8.71 -0.22
CA GLU A 101 5.22 8.08 0.02
C GLU A 101 5.18 7.24 1.31
N PRO A 102 5.82 6.05 1.32
CA PRO A 102 5.88 5.21 2.51
C PRO A 102 6.79 5.84 3.57
N VAL A 103 6.24 6.11 4.75
CA VAL A 103 6.92 6.81 5.86
C VAL A 103 6.94 5.98 7.14
N GLY A 104 7.06 4.66 7.02
CA GLY A 104 7.11 3.75 8.17
C GLY A 104 6.12 2.61 8.07
N GLY A 105 6.27 1.64 8.96
CA GLY A 105 5.47 0.43 8.95
C GLY A 105 6.13 -0.74 9.66
N VAL A 106 5.39 -1.83 9.77
CA VAL A 106 5.83 -3.11 10.32
C VAL A 106 5.43 -4.26 9.41
N GLY A 107 6.18 -5.37 9.47
CA GLY A 107 5.99 -6.52 8.59
C GLY A 107 6.49 -6.27 7.16
N PRO A 108 6.16 -7.15 6.20
CA PRO A 108 5.22 -8.27 6.32
C PRO A 108 5.73 -9.42 7.22
N ALA A 109 4.90 -9.93 8.12
CA ALA A 109 5.21 -11.06 8.99
C ALA A 109 3.92 -11.80 9.42
N PRO A 110 4.00 -13.06 9.90
CA PRO A 110 2.85 -13.76 10.46
C PRO A 110 2.22 -12.96 11.61
N ALA A 111 0.89 -12.95 11.70
CA ALA A 111 0.16 -12.19 12.72
C ALA A 111 0.60 -12.54 14.15
N ARG A 112 0.95 -13.80 14.42
CA ARG A 112 1.51 -14.23 15.72
C ARG A 112 2.82 -13.54 16.08
N THR A 113 3.67 -13.27 15.08
CA THR A 113 4.97 -12.62 15.28
C THR A 113 4.76 -11.13 15.53
N LEU A 114 3.88 -10.49 14.75
CA LEU A 114 3.49 -9.09 14.96
C LEU A 114 2.84 -8.87 16.34
N ALA A 115 2.03 -9.81 16.80
CA ALA A 115 1.43 -9.77 18.13
C ALA A 115 2.48 -9.88 19.26
N ALA A 116 3.58 -10.59 19.03
CA ALA A 116 4.66 -10.77 20.01
C ALA A 116 5.65 -9.59 20.03
N ASP A 117 6.00 -9.05 18.87
CA ASP A 117 7.04 -8.02 18.74
C ASP A 117 6.54 -6.64 19.19
N SER A 118 5.44 -6.14 18.61
CA SER A 118 4.80 -4.89 19.04
C SER A 118 3.51 -4.65 18.27
N ALA A 119 2.47 -4.20 19.00
CA ALA A 119 1.24 -3.68 18.40
C ALA A 119 1.39 -2.28 17.78
N LEU A 120 2.57 -1.65 17.91
CA LEU A 120 2.80 -0.27 17.49
C LEU A 120 3.37 -0.19 16.06
N VAL A 121 2.79 0.70 15.27
CA VAL A 121 3.19 1.00 13.89
C VAL A 121 3.56 2.48 13.81
N PRO A 122 4.83 2.83 14.05
CA PRO A 122 5.27 4.22 14.09
C PRO A 122 5.37 4.82 12.68
N VAL A 123 5.11 6.12 12.59
CA VAL A 123 5.60 6.94 11.46
C VAL A 123 7.07 7.26 11.71
N MET A 124 7.89 7.04 10.69
CA MET A 124 9.28 7.43 10.62
C MET A 124 9.36 8.75 9.86
N THR A 125 9.92 9.78 10.49
CA THR A 125 10.19 11.04 9.81
C THR A 125 11.15 10.79 8.63
N PRO A 126 10.84 11.28 7.41
CA PRO A 126 11.72 11.09 6.26
C PRO A 126 13.12 11.65 6.51
N ALA A 127 14.15 10.94 6.03
CA ALA A 127 15.54 11.37 6.18
C ALA A 127 15.76 12.73 5.50
N GLY A 128 16.31 13.69 6.26
CA GLY A 128 16.57 15.06 5.78
C GLY A 128 15.48 16.08 6.11
N LEU A 129 14.35 15.66 6.69
CA LEU A 129 13.32 16.56 7.23
C LEU A 129 13.41 16.63 8.76
N HIS A 130 13.15 17.81 9.32
CA HIS A 130 13.13 18.03 10.77
C HIS A 130 11.79 17.63 11.42
N GLY A 131 10.79 17.31 10.61
CA GLY A 131 9.46 16.91 11.04
C GLY A 131 8.64 16.35 9.90
N ASN A 132 7.47 15.83 10.21
CA ASN A 132 6.53 15.26 9.24
C ASN A 132 6.05 16.34 8.25
N LEU A 133 5.79 15.95 7.01
CA LEU A 133 5.10 16.81 6.04
C LEU A 133 3.68 17.11 6.54
N ALA A 134 3.20 18.32 6.30
CA ALA A 134 1.80 18.66 6.59
C ALA A 134 0.87 17.96 5.59
N GLY A 135 -0.31 17.57 6.06
CA GLY A 135 -1.35 16.95 5.24
C GLY A 135 -1.84 15.63 5.80
N GLN A 136 -2.55 14.89 4.96
CA GLN A 136 -3.20 13.65 5.35
C GLN A 136 -2.21 12.49 5.34
N TYR A 137 -2.21 11.70 6.41
CA TYR A 137 -1.44 10.45 6.50
C TYR A 137 -2.42 9.29 6.55
N THR A 138 -2.13 8.27 5.76
CA THR A 138 -2.96 7.06 5.70
C THR A 138 -2.17 5.87 6.22
N LEU A 139 -2.74 5.17 7.20
CA LEU A 139 -2.30 3.85 7.60
C LEU A 139 -3.10 2.82 6.81
N ALA A 140 -2.40 1.89 6.17
CA ALA A 140 -3.00 0.71 5.56
C ALA A 140 -2.50 -0.55 6.27
N VAL A 141 -3.42 -1.38 6.77
CA VAL A 141 -3.14 -2.72 7.27
C VAL A 141 -3.46 -3.70 6.14
N LEU A 142 -2.46 -4.46 5.70
CA LEU A 142 -2.51 -5.25 4.49
C LEU A 142 -2.24 -6.72 4.81
N ARG A 143 -2.94 -7.61 4.11
CA ARG A 143 -2.57 -9.02 4.03
C ARG A 143 -1.64 -9.22 2.85
N TYR A 144 -0.66 -10.08 3.04
CA TYR A 144 0.30 -10.45 2.01
C TYR A 144 0.15 -11.91 1.61
N SER A 145 0.40 -12.18 0.33
CA SER A 145 0.56 -13.53 -0.21
C SER A 145 1.73 -13.50 -1.17
N HIS A 146 2.67 -14.44 -1.03
CA HIS A 146 3.88 -14.49 -1.88
C HIS A 146 4.65 -13.16 -1.93
N GLY A 147 4.72 -12.44 -0.79
CA GLY A 147 5.40 -11.15 -0.69
C GLY A 147 4.65 -9.94 -1.27
N GLN A 148 3.48 -10.15 -1.88
CA GLN A 148 2.67 -9.10 -2.49
C GLN A 148 1.47 -8.75 -1.61
N PRO A 149 1.08 -7.46 -1.47
CA PRO A 149 -0.15 -7.09 -0.81
C PRO A 149 -1.33 -7.56 -1.65
N VAL A 150 -2.25 -8.32 -1.04
CA VAL A 150 -3.40 -8.91 -1.75
C VAL A 150 -4.74 -8.43 -1.20
N GLU A 151 -4.78 -7.84 0.00
CA GLU A 151 -6.03 -7.42 0.63
C GLU A 151 -5.80 -6.32 1.65
N LEU A 152 -6.70 -5.33 1.69
CA LEU A 152 -6.73 -4.29 2.71
C LEU A 152 -7.59 -4.77 3.89
N LEU A 153 -6.95 -5.03 5.03
CA LEU A 153 -7.59 -5.51 6.25
C LEU A 153 -8.12 -4.36 7.12
N GLY A 154 -7.55 -3.17 6.99
CA GLY A 154 -7.94 -2.01 7.79
C GLY A 154 -7.26 -0.74 7.29
N ARG A 155 -7.88 0.41 7.57
CA ARG A 155 -7.35 1.73 7.22
C ARG A 155 -7.64 2.73 8.32
N ALA A 156 -6.68 3.59 8.61
CA ALA A 156 -6.88 4.79 9.40
C ALA A 156 -6.31 6.02 8.69
N VAL A 157 -6.85 7.18 9.01
CA VAL A 157 -6.44 8.46 8.44
C VAL A 157 -6.22 9.44 9.58
N VAL A 158 -5.11 10.17 9.53
CA VAL A 158 -4.80 11.25 10.48
C VAL A 158 -4.33 12.48 9.71
N LEU A 159 -4.51 13.65 10.32
CA LEU A 159 -4.06 14.92 9.76
C LEU A 159 -2.82 15.39 10.51
N VAL A 160 -1.75 15.66 9.76
CA VAL A 160 -0.61 16.41 10.26
C VAL A 160 -0.81 17.88 9.91
N GLU A 161 -0.94 18.70 10.94
CA GLU A 161 -1.24 20.12 10.77
C GLU A 161 0.01 20.87 10.30
N ARG A 162 -0.18 21.96 9.55
CA ARG A 162 0.95 22.69 8.94
C ARG A 162 1.85 23.39 9.97
N GLY A 163 1.37 23.55 11.20
CA GLY A 163 1.96 24.46 12.18
C GLY A 163 1.75 25.91 11.75
N GLY A 164 1.35 26.76 12.71
CA GLY A 164 1.34 28.22 12.53
C GLY A 164 2.75 28.79 12.63
#